data_AF-A0AAV5KUI4-F1
#
_entry.id   AF-A0AAV5KUI4-F1
#
_cell.length_a   1.000
_cell.length_b   1.000
_cell.length_c   1.000
_cell.angle_alpha   90.00
_cell.angle_beta   90.00
_cell.angle_gamma   90.00
#
_symmetry.space_group_name_H-M   'P 1'
#
loop_
_entity.id
_entity.type
_entity.pdbx_description
1 polymer ?
#
loop_
_entity_poly.entity_id
_entity_poly.type
_entity_poly.pdbx_seq_one_letter_code
_entity_poly.pdbx_strand_id
1 'polypeptide(L)'
;MDVIKTQQISSRPIEKVIVHPLVLLSVVDNYNRATKDTRKRVVGVLLSTAFKGTVDVTNSYAVPFEEDGKDPSIWFPDHNYHKSMFSMFKRINAKEHVVGWYSTGPGKSP
;
A
#
# COMPACT_ATOMS: atom_id res chain seq x y z
N MET A 1 36.08 -8.78 -2.13
CA MET A 1 34.92 -9.52 -2.62
C MET A 1 33.67 -8.84 -2.09
N ASP A 2 33.23 -7.87 -2.88
CA ASP A 2 31.90 -7.27 -3.03
C ASP A 2 31.01 -7.10 -1.79
N VAL A 3 31.21 -5.96 -1.13
CA VAL A 3 30.21 -5.39 -0.21
C VAL A 3 29.08 -4.82 -1.09
N ILE A 4 27.91 -5.45 -1.04
CA ILE A 4 26.69 -4.96 -1.70
C ILE A 4 26.43 -3.53 -1.19
N LYS A 5 26.59 -2.55 -2.08
CA LYS A 5 26.12 -1.18 -1.85
C LYS A 5 24.60 -1.24 -1.77
N THR A 6 24.06 -1.31 -0.55
CA THR A 6 22.69 -0.89 -0.30
C THR A 6 22.58 0.52 -0.86
N GLN A 7 21.85 0.68 -1.97
CA GLN A 7 21.52 2.02 -2.48
C GLN A 7 20.72 2.70 -1.39
N GLN A 8 21.41 3.55 -0.64
CA GLN A 8 20.84 4.55 0.21
C GLN A 8 19.95 5.38 -0.71
N ILE A 9 18.63 5.20 -0.61
CA ILE A 9 17.66 6.03 -1.32
C ILE A 9 17.98 7.45 -0.87
N SER A 10 18.66 8.21 -1.74
CA SER A 10 18.91 9.63 -1.49
C SER A 10 17.54 10.22 -1.17
N SER A 11 17.37 10.79 0.02
CA SER A 11 16.13 11.36 0.52
C SER A 11 15.79 12.65 -0.23
N ARG A 12 15.62 12.55 -1.55
CA ARG A 12 15.00 13.60 -2.33
C ARG A 12 13.54 13.63 -1.92
N PRO A 13 12.98 14.83 -1.69
CA PRO A 13 11.56 14.97 -1.42
C PRO A 13 10.76 14.35 -2.57
N ILE A 14 9.64 13.72 -2.24
CA ILE A 14 8.68 13.28 -3.24
C ILE A 14 8.00 14.53 -3.78
N GLU A 15 8.24 14.84 -5.04
CA GLU A 15 7.70 16.01 -5.73
C GLU A 15 6.39 15.68 -6.46
N LYS A 16 6.27 14.43 -6.93
CA LYS A 16 5.14 14.00 -7.74
C LYS A 16 4.78 12.54 -7.46
N VAL A 17 3.48 12.27 -7.40
CA VAL A 17 2.93 10.91 -7.34
C VAL A 17 2.03 10.71 -8.55
N ILE A 18 2.28 9.65 -9.30
CA ILE A 18 1.47 9.24 -10.44
C ILE A 18 0.80 7.94 -10.06
N VAL A 19 -0.53 7.89 -10.14
CA VAL A 19 -1.30 6.69 -9.81
C VAL A 19 -1.82 6.08 -11.10
N HIS A 20 -1.43 4.84 -11.40
CA HIS A 20 -1.94 4.14 -12.57
C HIS A 20 -3.42 3.76 -12.38
N PRO A 21 -4.27 3.81 -13.42
CA PRO A 21 -5.70 3.50 -13.30
C PRO A 21 -5.99 2.10 -12.73
N LEU A 22 -5.11 1.13 -12.95
CA LEU A 22 -5.21 -0.22 -12.38
C LEU A 22 -5.29 -0.19 -10.84
N VAL A 23 -4.55 0.71 -10.20
CA VAL A 23 -4.54 0.87 -8.74
C VAL A 23 -5.90 1.38 -8.26
N LEU A 24 -6.46 2.40 -8.92
CA LEU A 24 -7.79 2.92 -8.58
C LEU A 24 -8.87 1.84 -8.74
N LEU A 25 -8.80 1.06 -9.81
CA LEU A 25 -9.72 -0.07 -10.03
C LEU A 25 -9.57 -1.12 -8.93
N SER A 26 -8.34 -1.46 -8.54
CA SER A 26 -8.07 -2.39 -7.43
C SER A 26 -8.62 -1.88 -6.11
N VAL A 27 -8.45 -0.59 -5.79
CA VAL A 27 -8.97 0.03 -4.57
C VAL A 27 -10.50 -0.05 -4.52
N VAL A 28 -11.18 0.27 -5.62
CA VAL A 28 -12.65 0.22 -5.73
C VAL A 28 -13.16 -1.23 -5.64
N ASP A 29 -12.50 -2.18 -6.30
CA ASP A 29 -12.86 -3.60 -6.20
C ASP A 29 -12.72 -4.10 -4.75
N ASN A 30 -11.60 -3.78 -4.09
CA ASN A 30 -11.36 -4.15 -2.70
C ASN A 30 -12.44 -3.60 -1.77
N TYR A 31 -12.85 -2.34 -1.95
CA TYR A 31 -13.96 -1.73 -1.19
C TYR A 31 -15.28 -2.48 -1.41
N ASN A 32 -15.63 -2.74 -2.67
CA ASN A 32 -16.87 -3.42 -3.03
C ASN A 32 -16.93 -4.88 -2.54
N ARG A 33 -15.79 -5.54 -2.40
CA ARG A 33 -15.73 -6.92 -1.90
C ARG A 33 -15.75 -7.01 -0.38
N ALA A 34 -15.10 -6.06 0.31
CA ALA A 34 -14.90 -6.13 1.75
C ALA A 34 -15.99 -5.42 2.55
N THR A 35 -16.56 -4.31 2.04
CA THR A 35 -17.29 -3.37 2.88
C THR A 35 -18.57 -2.82 2.27
N LYS A 36 -19.06 -3.36 1.16
CA LYS A 36 -20.21 -2.81 0.39
C LYS A 36 -21.46 -2.49 1.24
N ASP A 37 -21.70 -3.28 2.29
CA ASP A 37 -22.86 -3.13 3.18
C ASP A 37 -22.47 -2.68 4.61
N THR A 38 -21.22 -2.23 4.81
CA THR A 38 -20.69 -1.84 6.12
C THR A 38 -20.07 -0.45 6.06
N ARG A 39 -20.05 0.27 7.19
CA ARG A 39 -19.29 1.54 7.31
C ARG A 39 -17.78 1.33 7.58
N LYS A 40 -17.27 0.11 7.38
CA LYS A 40 -15.85 -0.20 7.60
C LYS A 40 -14.99 0.42 6.48
N ARG A 41 -13.74 0.77 6.80
CA ARG A 41 -12.73 1.17 5.82
C ARG A 41 -11.87 -0.01 5.41
N VAL A 42 -11.38 0.02 4.17
CA VAL A 42 -10.34 -0.89 3.68
C VAL A 42 -9.01 -0.15 3.75
N VAL A 43 -7.98 -0.84 4.22
CA VAL A 43 -6.60 -0.37 4.17
C VAL A 43 -5.82 -1.30 3.25
N GLY A 44 -4.92 -0.72 2.46
CA GLY A 44 -4.03 -1.52 1.62
C GLY A 44 -2.70 -0.85 1.37
N VAL A 45 -1.82 -1.59 0.71
CA VAL A 45 -0.43 -1.23 0.45
C VAL A 45 -0.29 -0.79 -0.99
N LEU A 46 0.51 0.27 -1.20
CA LEU A 46 0.89 0.76 -2.52
C LEU A 46 2.29 0.27 -2.88
N LEU A 47 2.41 -0.32 -4.06
CA LEU A 47 3.66 -0.81 -4.63
C LEU A 47 4.07 0.05 -5.83
N SER A 48 5.37 0.34 -5.91
CA SER A 48 5.90 1.28 -6.89
C SER A 48 7.42 1.17 -7.05
N THR A 49 7.93 1.84 -8.08
CA THR A 49 9.32 2.30 -8.20
C THR A 49 9.38 3.81 -8.01
N ALA A 50 10.32 4.30 -7.20
CA ALA A 50 10.60 5.73 -7.07
C ALA A 50 11.80 6.12 -7.94
N PHE A 51 11.67 7.18 -8.73
CA PHE A 51 12.76 7.70 -9.56
C PHE A 51 12.74 9.22 -9.61
N LYS A 52 13.88 9.86 -9.29
CA LYS A 52 14.08 11.31 -9.37
C LYS A 52 12.95 12.15 -8.72
N GLY A 53 12.47 11.76 -7.53
CA GLY A 53 11.42 12.50 -6.82
C GLY A 53 9.99 12.24 -7.33
N THR A 54 9.82 11.39 -8.35
CA THR A 54 8.52 10.91 -8.81
C THR A 54 8.29 9.47 -8.33
N VAL A 55 7.09 9.20 -7.82
CA VAL A 55 6.64 7.87 -7.40
C VAL A 55 5.52 7.42 -8.34
N ASP A 56 5.80 6.40 -9.15
CA ASP A 56 4.85 5.81 -10.09
C ASP A 56 4.16 4.60 -9.44
N VAL A 57 2.97 4.79 -8.90
CA VAL A 57 2.20 3.74 -8.21
C VAL A 57 1.58 2.82 -9.26
N THR A 58 2.18 1.65 -9.42
CA THR A 58 1.82 0.66 -10.46
C THR A 58 0.88 -0.41 -9.95
N ASN A 59 0.94 -0.74 -8.67
CA ASN A 59 0.23 -1.88 -8.11
C ASN A 59 -0.20 -1.64 -6.66
N SER A 60 -1.15 -2.44 -6.19
CA SER A 60 -1.69 -2.35 -4.83
C SER A 60 -2.34 -3.66 -4.39
N TYR A 61 -2.42 -3.87 -3.08
CA TYR A 61 -3.22 -4.95 -2.51
C TYR A 61 -3.83 -4.53 -1.17
N ALA A 62 -5.03 -5.03 -0.88
CA ALA A 62 -5.67 -4.83 0.41
C ALA A 62 -5.02 -5.72 1.48
N VAL A 63 -4.97 -5.22 2.71
CA VAL A 63 -4.49 -5.97 3.87
C VAL A 63 -5.68 -6.25 4.79
N PRO A 64 -5.90 -7.51 5.21
CA PRO A 64 -6.88 -7.83 6.23
C PRO A 64 -6.59 -7.02 7.48
N PHE A 65 -7.63 -6.38 7.99
CA PHE A 65 -7.49 -5.37 9.02
C PHE A 65 -8.80 -5.25 9.78
N GLU A 66 -8.71 -5.05 11.09
CA GLU A 66 -9.86 -4.81 11.95
C GLU A 66 -9.71 -3.49 12.71
N GLU A 67 -10.84 -2.80 12.86
CA GLU A 67 -10.99 -1.61 13.69
C GLU A 67 -11.91 -1.90 14.85
N ASP A 68 -11.60 -1.32 16.00
CA ASP A 68 -12.56 -1.30 17.08
C ASP A 68 -13.76 -0.42 16.71
N GLY A 69 -14.98 -0.94 16.94
CA GLY A 69 -16.21 -0.24 16.58
C GLY A 69 -16.53 0.96 17.48
N LYS A 70 -15.88 1.10 18.64
CA LYS A 70 -16.05 2.21 19.59
C LYS A 70 -14.93 3.24 19.45
N ASP A 71 -13.69 2.81 19.21
CA ASP A 71 -12.54 3.69 18.99
C ASP A 71 -11.78 3.36 17.69
N PRO A 72 -12.00 4.12 16.59
CA PRO A 72 -11.31 3.92 15.30
C PRO A 72 -9.79 4.15 15.32
N SER A 73 -9.25 4.67 16.44
CA SER A 73 -7.81 4.84 16.67
C SER A 73 -7.13 3.52 17.00
N ILE A 74 -7.89 2.53 17.47
CA ILE A 74 -7.42 1.18 17.79
C ILE A 74 -7.68 0.31 16.57
N TRP A 75 -6.60 -0.16 15.96
CA TRP A 75 -6.67 -0.97 14.77
C TRP A 75 -5.57 -2.03 14.69
N PHE A 76 -5.90 -3.13 14.02
CA PHE A 76 -5.08 -4.33 13.96
C PHE A 76 -4.91 -4.79 12.51
N PRO A 77 -3.76 -4.50 11.88
CA PRO A 77 -3.44 -4.99 10.55
C PRO A 77 -2.82 -6.41 10.62
N ASP A 78 -3.10 -7.28 9.65
CA ASP A 78 -2.42 -8.57 9.56
C ASP A 78 -1.01 -8.43 8.94
N HIS A 79 0.00 -8.36 9.83
CA HIS A 79 1.41 -8.28 9.44
C HIS A 79 1.92 -9.53 8.72
N ASN A 80 1.38 -10.72 9.01
CA ASN A 80 1.81 -11.97 8.39
C ASN A 80 1.31 -12.05 6.95
N TYR A 81 0.07 -11.62 6.73
CA TYR A 81 -0.48 -11.45 5.39
C TYR A 81 0.34 -10.46 4.57
N HIS A 82 0.63 -9.28 5.13
CA HIS A 82 1.45 -8.27 4.46
C HIS A 82 2.81 -8.81 4.02
N LYS A 83 3.55 -9.48 4.92
CA LYS A 83 4.86 -10.05 4.60
C LYS A 83 4.78 -11.11 3.50
N SER A 84 3.79 -12.00 3.59
CA SER A 84 3.61 -13.08 2.63
C SER A 84 3.24 -12.53 1.25
N MET A 85 2.30 -11.60 1.19
CA MET A 85 1.83 -10.99 -0.05
C MET A 85 2.93 -10.14 -0.70
N PHE A 86 3.64 -9.33 0.08
CA PHE A 86 4.77 -8.57 -0.43
C PHE A 86 5.88 -9.46 -1.01
N SER A 87 6.18 -10.59 -0.34
CA SER A 87 7.13 -11.58 -0.86
C SER A 87 6.69 -12.16 -2.21
N MET A 88 5.39 -12.44 -2.39
CA MET A 88 4.85 -12.90 -3.68
C MET A 88 5.01 -11.85 -4.78
N PHE A 89 4.65 -10.59 -4.51
CA PHE A 89 4.84 -9.50 -5.48
C PHE A 89 6.32 -9.31 -5.85
N LYS A 90 7.22 -9.40 -4.88
CA LYS A 90 8.67 -9.33 -5.13
C LYS A 90 9.20 -10.45 -6.03
N ARG A 91 8.60 -11.65 -5.96
CA ARG A 91 8.96 -12.77 -6.86
C ARG A 91 8.54 -12.53 -8.31
N ILE A 92 7.46 -11.78 -8.52
CA ILE A 92 6.96 -11.43 -9.86
C ILE A 92 7.74 -10.23 -10.41
N ASN A 93 7.92 -9.20 -9.60
CA ASN A 93 8.63 -7.99 -9.97
C ASN A 93 9.54 -7.50 -8.83
N ALA A 94 10.83 -7.81 -8.96
CA ALA A 94 11.82 -7.43 -7.96
C ALA A 94 12.02 -5.92 -7.81
N LYS A 95 11.60 -5.11 -8.81
CA LYS A 95 11.73 -3.64 -8.78
C LYS A 95 10.65 -2.96 -7.95
N GLU A 96 9.51 -3.60 -7.69
CA GLU A 96 8.43 -2.97 -6.91
C GLU A 96 8.74 -2.99 -5.42
N HIS A 97 8.65 -1.84 -4.77
CA HIS A 97 8.82 -1.70 -3.32
C HIS A 97 7.56 -1.08 -2.71
N VAL A 98 7.38 -1.26 -1.40
CA VAL A 98 6.35 -0.55 -0.64
C VAL A 98 6.70 0.94 -0.61
N VAL A 99 5.79 1.78 -1.10
CA VAL A 99 5.97 3.26 -1.09
C VAL A 99 4.95 3.98 -0.22
N GLY A 100 3.92 3.27 0.26
CA GLY A 100 2.90 3.84 1.10
C GLY A 100 1.69 2.94 1.26
N TRP A 101 0.61 3.54 1.75
CA TRP A 101 -0.64 2.89 2.07
C TRP A 101 -1.81 3.72 1.52
N TYR A 102 -2.94 3.07 1.28
CA TYR A 102 -4.20 3.74 0.95
C TYR A 102 -5.27 3.33 1.97
N SER A 103 -6.28 4.19 2.12
CA SER A 103 -7.48 3.87 2.89
C SER A 103 -8.73 4.31 2.12
N THR A 104 -9.81 3.54 2.24
CA THR A 104 -11.11 3.85 1.63
C THR A 104 -12.11 4.27 2.71
N GLY A 105 -12.64 5.49 2.65
CA GLY A 105 -13.68 5.94 3.59
C GLY A 105 -13.72 7.46 3.76
N PRO A 106 -14.78 8.03 4.36
CA PRO A 106 -15.02 9.47 4.38
C PRO A 106 -14.22 10.28 5.43
N GLY A 107 -13.07 9.80 5.91
CA GLY A 107 -12.30 10.51 6.94
C GLY A 107 -10.80 10.25 6.83
N LYS A 108 -10.00 11.24 7.23
CA LYS A 108 -8.55 11.08 7.39
C LYS A 108 -8.31 9.97 8.42
N SER A 109 -7.79 8.83 7.95
CA SER A 109 -7.08 7.90 8.83
C SER A 109 -5.89 8.65 9.46
N PRO A 110 -5.53 8.35 10.73
CA PRO A 110 -4.50 9.07 11.48
C PRO A 110 -3.14 9.12 10.77
#